data_AF-A0A5J4P4Q2-F1
#
_entry.id   AF-A0A5J4P4Q2-F1
#
_cell.length_a   1.000
_cell.length_b   1.000
_cell.length_c   1.000
_cell.angle_alpha   90.00
_cell.angle_beta   90.00
_cell.angle_gamma   90.00
#
_symmetry.space_group_name_H-M   'P 1'
#
loop_
_entity.id
_entity.type
_entity.pdbx_description
1 polymer ?
#
loop_
_entity_poly.entity_id
_entity_poly.type
_entity_poly.pdbx_seq_one_letter_code
_entity_poly.pdbx_strand_id
1 'polypeptide(L)'
;RAPKPRGKNTLIDCFCRIRTFFLWCYDKKKTANRPFDEFHIDECTYGTPVYITLQERNILFEKDLSDHPEIEVQRDIFVFQSLIGCRIGDFYRMTKRNLINGAIEYIPRKTKEGNPVTVRVPLNDKAKAILEKYKDCEGGSLLPFTYEQRYNEAIKEAFKLAGIDRMVTILDPLT
;
A
#
# COMPACT_ATOMS: atom_id res chain seq x y z
N ARG A 1 -26.59 -8.34 17.83
CA ARG A 1 -26.08 -8.75 16.50
C ARG A 1 -24.90 -9.69 16.75
N ALA A 2 -24.93 -10.93 16.23
CA ALA A 2 -23.79 -11.84 16.39
C ALA A 2 -22.54 -11.25 15.71
N PRO A 3 -21.35 -11.31 16.34
CA PRO A 3 -20.13 -10.83 15.71
C PRO A 3 -19.82 -11.67 14.47
N LYS A 4 -19.38 -11.02 13.38
CA LYS A 4 -18.89 -11.74 12.20
C LYS A 4 -17.63 -12.53 12.59
N PRO A 5 -17.43 -13.76 12.05
CA PRO A 5 -16.22 -14.52 12.29
C PRO A 5 -15.00 -13.70 11.84
N ARG A 6 -13.92 -13.77 12.63
CA ARG A 6 -12.64 -13.11 12.34
C ARG A 6 -11.68 -14.15 11.77
N GLY A 7 -10.89 -13.75 10.78
CA GLY A 7 -9.85 -14.63 10.23
C GLY A 7 -8.75 -14.92 11.24
N LYS A 8 -8.05 -16.05 11.07
CA LYS A 8 -7.03 -16.55 12.00
C LYS A 8 -5.96 -15.50 12.34
N ASN A 9 -5.40 -14.83 11.32
CA ASN A 9 -4.39 -13.79 11.51
C ASN A 9 -4.90 -12.58 12.32
N THR A 10 -6.20 -12.26 12.23
CA THR A 10 -6.78 -11.17 13.04
C THR A 10 -6.82 -11.57 14.51
N LEU A 11 -7.19 -12.82 14.81
CA LEU A 11 -7.19 -13.33 16.18
C LEU A 11 -5.78 -13.38 16.76
N ILE A 12 -4.81 -13.86 15.98
CA ILE A 12 -3.39 -13.89 16.35
C ILE A 12 -2.88 -12.47 16.69
N ASP A 13 -3.14 -11.48 15.83
CA ASP A 13 -2.73 -10.10 16.09
C ASP A 13 -3.40 -9.52 17.35
N CYS A 14 -4.69 -9.82 17.58
CA CYS A 14 -5.37 -9.46 18.82
C CYS A 14 -4.70 -10.09 20.06
N PHE A 15 -4.41 -11.40 20.03
CA PHE A 15 -3.73 -12.08 21.13
C PHE A 15 -2.32 -11.53 21.36
N CYS A 16 -1.55 -11.26 20.31
CA CYS A 16 -0.24 -10.62 20.41
C CYS A 16 -0.30 -9.27 21.11
N ARG A 17 -1.29 -8.42 20.78
CA ARG A 17 -1.48 -7.11 21.43
C ARG A 17 -1.84 -7.26 22.91
N ILE A 18 -2.74 -8.20 23.24
CA ILE A 18 -3.13 -8.46 24.63
C ILE A 18 -1.94 -9.01 25.42
N ARG A 19 -1.16 -9.95 24.86
CA ARG A 19 0.07 -10.46 25.46
C ARG A 19 1.05 -9.32 25.78
N THR A 20 1.31 -8.44 24.80
CA THR A 20 2.18 -7.27 25.01
C THR A 20 1.67 -6.36 26.12
N PHE A 21 0.35 -6.16 26.22
CA PHE A 21 -0.25 -5.39 27.30
C PHE A 21 -0.04 -6.04 28.69
N PHE A 22 -0.20 -7.36 28.81
CA PHE A 22 0.05 -8.07 30.07
C PHE A 22 1.52 -8.08 30.45
N LEU A 23 2.43 -8.25 29.49
CA LEU A 23 3.87 -8.13 29.72
C LEU A 23 4.22 -6.73 30.24
N TRP A 24 3.66 -5.68 29.62
CA TRP A 24 3.84 -4.31 30.12
C TRP A 24 3.27 -4.12 31.54
N CYS A 25 2.10 -4.68 31.85
CA CYS A 25 1.52 -4.62 33.19
C CYS A 25 2.41 -5.33 34.23
N TYR A 26 3.00 -6.47 33.87
CA TYR A 26 3.95 -7.19 34.70
C TYR A 26 5.21 -6.37 34.95
N ASP A 27 5.82 -5.82 33.90
CA ASP A 27 7.04 -4.99 33.98
C ASP A 27 6.82 -3.73 34.83
N LYS A 28 5.62 -3.14 34.76
CA LYS A 28 5.22 -1.99 35.57
C LYS A 28 4.66 -2.35 36.94
N LYS A 29 4.75 -3.63 37.34
CA LYS A 29 4.29 -4.14 38.64
C LYS A 29 2.82 -3.83 38.92
N LYS A 30 2.00 -3.74 37.87
CA LYS A 30 0.54 -3.57 37.96
C LYS A 30 -0.18 -4.90 38.21
N THR A 31 0.46 -6.01 37.85
CA THR A 31 0.01 -7.37 38.13
C THR A 31 1.21 -8.31 38.22
N ALA A 32 1.05 -9.44 38.92
CA ALA A 32 2.00 -10.56 38.88
C ALA A 32 1.54 -11.67 37.92
N ASN A 33 0.32 -11.57 37.38
CA ASN A 33 -0.25 -12.60 36.50
C ASN A 33 0.43 -12.58 35.13
N ARG A 34 0.75 -13.77 34.61
CA ARG A 34 1.37 -13.97 33.30
C ARG A 34 0.55 -14.97 32.45
N PRO A 35 -0.68 -14.62 32.05
CA PRO A 35 -1.62 -15.56 31.43
C PRO A 35 -1.21 -16.05 30.03
N PHE A 36 -0.17 -15.46 29.44
CA PHE A 36 0.32 -15.82 28.10
C PHE A 36 1.61 -16.63 28.09
N ASP A 37 2.17 -16.98 29.25
CA ASP A 37 3.41 -17.79 29.31
C ASP A 37 3.18 -19.22 28.79
N GLU A 38 2.02 -19.81 29.09
CA GLU A 38 1.63 -21.16 28.62
C GLU A 38 0.61 -21.12 27.47
N PHE A 39 0.14 -19.93 27.08
CA PHE A 39 -0.80 -19.78 25.97
C PHE A 39 -0.04 -19.67 24.65
N HIS A 40 -0.05 -20.76 23.86
CA HIS A 40 0.54 -20.76 22.54
C HIS A 40 -0.26 -19.85 21.59
N ILE A 41 0.43 -18.89 20.96
CA ILE A 41 -0.12 -18.07 19.90
C ILE A 41 0.48 -18.56 18.59
N ASP A 42 -0.36 -19.09 17.72
CA ASP A 42 0.01 -19.54 16.38
C ASP A 42 0.67 -18.43 15.55
N GLU A 43 1.48 -18.83 14.57
CA GLU A 43 2.02 -17.91 13.57
C GLU A 43 0.97 -17.53 12.52
N CYS A 44 1.06 -16.28 12.04
CA CYS A 44 0.21 -15.81 10.95
C CYS A 44 0.49 -16.62 9.68
N THR A 45 -0.57 -17.15 9.08
CA THR A 45 -0.46 -17.89 7.82
C THR A 45 -0.78 -16.96 6.66
N TYR A 46 0.11 -16.91 5.67
CA TYR A 46 -0.07 -16.10 4.46
C TYR A 46 -0.01 -17.01 3.23
N GLY A 47 -1.00 -16.88 2.34
CA GLY A 47 -0.96 -17.53 1.04
C GLY A 47 0.02 -16.86 0.08
N THR A 48 0.15 -17.42 -1.12
CA THR A 48 0.96 -16.84 -2.19
C THR A 48 0.47 -15.42 -2.54
N PRO A 49 1.32 -14.39 -2.48
CA PRO A 49 0.93 -13.04 -2.86
C PRO A 49 0.50 -12.97 -4.32
N VAL A 50 -0.65 -12.34 -4.57
CA VAL A 50 -1.12 -12.02 -5.92
C VAL A 50 -0.65 -10.61 -6.27
N TYR A 51 -0.01 -10.48 -7.44
CA TYR A 51 0.41 -9.21 -8.01
C TYR A 51 -0.07 -9.08 -9.45
N ILE A 52 -0.16 -7.85 -9.92
CA ILE A 52 -0.54 -7.54 -11.29
C ILE A 52 0.61 -7.83 -12.25
N THR A 53 0.28 -8.31 -13.43
CA THR A 53 1.23 -8.52 -14.52
C THR A 53 1.57 -7.20 -15.23
N LEU A 54 2.66 -7.19 -16.00
CA LEU A 54 3.04 -6.03 -16.80
C LEU A 54 1.97 -5.72 -17.86
N GLN A 55 1.34 -6.76 -18.42
CA GLN A 55 0.25 -6.67 -19.37
C GLN A 55 -0.99 -6.02 -18.74
N GLU A 56 -1.43 -6.51 -17.58
CA GLU A 56 -2.58 -5.93 -16.84
C GLU A 56 -2.32 -4.46 -16.50
N ARG A 57 -1.10 -4.12 -16.07
CA ARG A 57 -0.72 -2.73 -15.79
C ARG A 57 -0.75 -1.84 -17.04
N ASN A 58 -0.41 -2.38 -18.22
CA ASN A 58 -0.49 -1.65 -19.48
C ASN A 58 -1.94 -1.43 -19.91
N ILE A 59 -2.78 -2.47 -19.83
CA ILE A 59 -4.22 -2.38 -20.09
C ILE A 59 -4.86 -1.31 -19.18
N LEU A 60 -4.51 -1.31 -17.90
CA LEU A 60 -4.99 -0.31 -16.94
C LEU A 60 -4.58 1.11 -17.33
N PHE A 61 -3.34 1.29 -17.82
CA PHE A 61 -2.81 2.59 -18.24
C PHE A 61 -3.40 3.10 -19.56
N GLU A 62 -3.77 2.19 -20.47
CA GLU A 62 -4.30 2.53 -21.79
C GLU A 62 -5.83 2.68 -21.77
N LYS A 63 -6.50 2.24 -20.69
CA LYS A 63 -7.95 2.34 -20.54
C LYS A 63 -8.41 3.80 -20.51
N ASP A 64 -9.29 4.15 -21.45
CA ASP A 64 -10.02 5.41 -21.41
C ASP A 64 -10.96 5.46 -20.20
N LEU A 65 -10.77 6.48 -19.38
CA LEU A 65 -11.53 6.77 -18.16
C LEU A 65 -11.98 8.24 -18.16
N SER A 66 -12.10 8.86 -19.34
CA SER A 66 -12.52 10.26 -19.50
C SER A 66 -13.89 10.56 -18.86
N ASP A 67 -14.81 9.60 -18.87
CA ASP A 67 -16.11 9.68 -18.17
C ASP A 67 -16.00 9.62 -16.64
N HIS A 68 -14.83 9.25 -16.11
CA HIS A 68 -14.55 9.11 -14.68
C HIS A 68 -13.23 9.80 -14.26
N PRO A 69 -13.14 11.15 -14.31
CA PRO A 69 -11.90 11.88 -14.09
C PRO A 69 -11.22 11.60 -12.74
N GLU A 70 -12.00 11.43 -11.67
CA GLU A 70 -11.43 11.11 -10.35
C GLU A 70 -10.75 9.74 -10.33
N ILE A 71 -11.34 8.75 -11.00
CA ILE A 71 -10.80 7.38 -11.11
C ILE A 71 -9.56 7.39 -12.00
N GLU A 72 -9.59 8.14 -13.09
CA GLU A 72 -8.44 8.31 -13.99
C GLU A 72 -7.21 8.83 -13.22
N VAL A 73 -7.40 9.87 -12.40
CA VAL A 73 -6.31 10.41 -11.56
C VAL A 73 -5.75 9.35 -10.61
N GLN A 74 -6.61 8.59 -9.92
CA GLN A 74 -6.12 7.55 -9.01
C GLN A 74 -5.43 6.39 -9.75
N ARG A 75 -5.93 6.05 -10.94
CA ARG A 75 -5.30 5.07 -11.83
C ARG A 75 -3.90 5.52 -12.22
N ASP A 76 -3.72 6.78 -12.62
CA ASP A 76 -2.42 7.32 -13.02
C ASP A 76 -1.43 7.35 -11.85
N ILE A 77 -1.89 7.74 -10.65
CA ILE A 77 -1.10 7.68 -9.41
C ILE A 77 -0.66 6.24 -9.13
N PHE A 78 -1.56 5.27 -9.25
CA PHE A 78 -1.25 3.86 -9.03
C PHE A 78 -0.27 3.29 -10.07
N VAL A 79 -0.50 3.57 -11.35
CA VAL A 79 0.39 3.14 -12.42
C VAL A 79 1.78 3.76 -12.21
N PHE A 80 1.87 5.04 -11.90
CA PHE A 80 3.14 5.71 -11.59
C PHE A 80 3.85 5.03 -10.41
N GLN A 81 3.13 4.78 -9.31
CA GLN A 81 3.67 4.08 -8.15
C GLN A 81 4.24 2.71 -8.53
N SER A 82 3.55 1.95 -9.39
CA SER A 82 4.00 0.64 -9.88
C SER A 82 5.26 0.71 -10.76
N LEU A 83 5.49 1.85 -11.43
CA LEU A 83 6.66 2.06 -12.29
C LEU A 83 7.90 2.38 -11.46
N ILE A 84 7.75 3.07 -10.33
CA ILE A 84 8.87 3.45 -9.45
C ILE A 84 9.10 2.50 -8.28
N GLY A 85 8.12 1.65 -7.95
CA GLY A 85 8.26 0.61 -6.92
C GLY A 85 8.34 1.12 -5.48
N CYS A 86 7.81 2.31 -5.18
CA CYS A 86 7.87 2.89 -3.83
C CYS A 86 6.64 2.54 -2.96
N ARG A 87 6.80 2.67 -1.64
CA ARG A 87 5.69 2.48 -0.69
C ARG A 87 4.74 3.67 -0.73
N ILE A 88 3.44 3.40 -0.60
CA ILE A 88 2.40 4.43 -0.67
C ILE A 88 2.62 5.58 0.33
N GLY A 89 3.02 5.27 1.57
CA GLY A 89 3.31 6.28 2.58
C GLY A 89 4.56 7.14 2.31
N ASP A 90 5.53 6.63 1.56
CA ASP A 90 6.66 7.44 1.07
C ASP A 90 6.23 8.25 -0.16
N PHE A 91 5.42 7.65 -1.03
CA PHE A 91 4.93 8.23 -2.28
C PHE A 91 4.10 9.51 -2.05
N TYR A 92 3.14 9.45 -1.13
CA TYR A 92 2.28 10.60 -0.78
C TYR A 92 3.04 11.83 -0.26
N ARG A 93 4.31 11.68 0.11
CA ARG A 93 5.17 12.76 0.60
C ARG A 93 6.12 13.29 -0.46
N MET A 94 6.13 12.67 -1.64
CA MET A 94 6.96 13.14 -2.75
C MET A 94 6.42 14.47 -3.27
N THR A 95 7.37 15.34 -3.57
CA THR A 95 7.15 16.68 -4.10
C THR A 95 7.78 16.78 -5.48
N LYS A 96 7.46 17.84 -6.22
CA LYS A 96 8.11 18.11 -7.51
C LYS A 96 9.65 18.21 -7.38
N ARG A 97 10.17 18.56 -6.20
CA ARG A 97 11.62 18.63 -5.89
C ARG A 97 12.32 17.27 -5.85
N ASN A 98 11.55 16.19 -5.70
CA ASN A 98 12.10 14.83 -5.75
C ASN A 98 12.45 14.39 -7.18
N LEU A 99 11.98 15.11 -8.20
CA LEU A 99 12.34 14.88 -9.59
C LEU A 99 13.68 15.56 -9.92
N ILE A 100 14.73 14.76 -10.11
CA ILE A 100 16.10 15.23 -10.35
C ILE A 100 16.70 14.53 -11.56
N ASN A 101 16.95 15.29 -12.63
CA ASN A 101 17.57 14.81 -13.88
C ASN A 101 16.86 13.54 -14.43
N GLY A 102 15.53 13.58 -14.53
CA GLY A 102 14.74 12.47 -15.07
C GLY A 102 14.64 11.23 -14.17
N ALA A 103 14.99 11.35 -12.89
CA ALA A 103 14.83 10.30 -11.88
C ALA A 103 14.10 10.83 -10.65
N ILE A 104 13.43 9.93 -9.92
CA ILE A 104 12.87 10.23 -8.60
C ILE A 104 13.91 9.87 -7.54
N GLU A 105 14.24 10.84 -6.69
CA GLU A 105 15.11 10.63 -5.53
C GLU A 105 14.35 10.83 -4.22
N TYR A 106 14.44 9.85 -3.32
CA TYR A 106 13.80 9.92 -2.01
C TYR A 106 14.50 9.02 -0.98
N ILE A 107 14.22 9.27 0.31
CA ILE A 107 14.72 8.45 1.42
C ILE A 107 13.54 7.69 2.03
N PRO A 108 13.46 6.36 1.88
CA PRO A 108 12.36 5.56 2.44
C PRO A 108 12.29 5.69 3.97
N ARG A 109 11.09 5.94 4.52
CA ARG A 109 10.94 6.20 5.96
C ARG A 109 11.05 4.94 6.81
N LYS A 110 10.52 3.81 6.34
CA LYS A 110 10.48 2.55 7.12
C LYS A 110 11.87 1.98 7.46
N THR A 111 12.93 2.44 6.79
CA THR A 111 14.32 2.05 7.03
C THR A 111 15.14 3.12 7.77
N LYS A 112 14.51 4.23 8.20
CA LYS A 112 15.21 5.33 8.89
C LYS A 112 15.82 4.94 10.23
N GLU A 113 15.35 3.87 10.87
CA GLU A 113 15.90 3.39 12.15
C GLU A 113 17.18 2.56 11.98
N GLY A 114 17.54 2.17 10.76
CA GLY A 114 18.72 1.33 10.50
C GLY A 114 19.83 2.01 9.71
N ASN A 115 19.49 2.63 8.56
CA ASN A 115 20.41 3.37 7.68
C ASN A 115 19.60 4.14 6.59
N PRO A 116 19.52 5.48 6.63
CA PRO A 116 18.81 6.24 5.60
C PRO A 116 19.62 6.29 4.30
N VAL A 117 19.32 5.37 3.37
CA VAL A 117 19.90 5.36 2.03
C VAL A 117 18.99 6.14 1.08
N THR A 118 19.58 7.06 0.31
CA THR A 118 18.88 7.72 -0.80
C THR A 118 18.65 6.72 -1.92
N VAL A 119 17.39 6.54 -2.30
CA VAL A 119 16.99 5.71 -3.44
C VAL A 119 16.79 6.62 -4.64
N ARG A 120 17.46 6.32 -5.75
CA ARG A 120 17.29 6.99 -7.05
C ARG A 120 16.66 6.01 -8.04
N VAL A 121 15.51 6.39 -8.60
CA VAL A 121 14.77 5.56 -9.57
C VAL A 121 14.65 6.31 -10.90
N PRO A 122 15.33 5.86 -11.97
CA PRO A 122 15.18 6.44 -13.31
C PRO A 122 13.74 6.29 -13.82
N LEU A 123 13.21 7.32 -14.46
CA LEU A 123 11.86 7.31 -15.00
C LEU A 123 11.83 6.75 -16.43
N ASN A 124 10.94 5.79 -16.66
CA ASN A 124 10.60 5.33 -18.01
C ASN A 124 9.59 6.27 -18.69
N ASP A 125 9.33 6.03 -19.97
CA ASP A 125 8.52 6.93 -20.79
C ASP A 125 7.06 7.00 -20.31
N LYS A 126 6.50 5.91 -19.79
CA LYS A 126 5.15 5.91 -19.19
C LYS A 126 5.10 6.78 -17.93
N ALA A 127 6.12 6.72 -17.08
CA ALA A 127 6.20 7.54 -15.89
C ALA A 127 6.36 9.02 -16.23
N LYS A 128 7.18 9.34 -17.24
CA LYS A 128 7.33 10.70 -17.77
C LYS A 128 6.01 11.24 -18.35
N ALA A 129 5.29 10.43 -19.11
CA ALA A 129 4.00 10.81 -19.67
C ALA A 129 2.97 11.18 -18.59
N ILE A 130 2.92 10.42 -17.49
CA ILE A 130 2.06 10.74 -16.34
C ILE A 130 2.48 12.06 -15.68
N LEU A 131 3.78 12.29 -15.46
CA LEU A 131 4.25 13.55 -14.89
C LEU A 131 3.94 14.74 -15.79
N GLU A 132 4.09 14.58 -17.10
CA GLU A 132 3.77 15.62 -18.08
C GLU A 132 2.28 15.96 -18.07
N LYS A 133 1.40 14.95 -18.00
CA LYS A 133 -0.05 15.13 -17.88
C LYS A 133 -0.44 16.00 -16.68
N TYR A 134 0.30 15.89 -15.57
CA TYR A 134 0.01 16.61 -14.32
C TYR A 134 1.01 17.73 -14.00
N LYS A 135 1.82 18.20 -14.96
CA LYS A 135 2.85 19.22 -14.69
C LYS A 135 2.27 20.52 -14.11
N ASP A 136 1.10 20.91 -14.61
CA ASP A 136 0.40 22.15 -14.28
C ASP A 136 -0.52 22.00 -13.05
N CYS A 137 -0.53 20.83 -12.39
CA CYS A 137 -1.28 20.70 -11.14
C CYS A 137 -0.73 21.68 -10.08
N GLU A 138 -1.65 22.39 -9.43
CA GLU A 138 -1.29 23.34 -8.39
C GLU A 138 -0.69 22.64 -7.17
N GLY A 139 0.25 23.30 -6.51
CA GLY A 139 0.88 22.82 -5.28
C GLY A 139 2.26 22.20 -5.45
N GLY A 140 2.83 21.79 -4.31
CA GLY A 140 4.19 21.26 -4.22
C GLY A 140 4.30 19.75 -4.36
N SER A 141 3.18 19.01 -4.34
CA SER A 141 3.17 17.55 -4.45
C SER A 141 3.61 17.09 -5.84
N LEU A 142 4.16 15.88 -5.93
CA LEU A 142 4.62 15.30 -7.20
C LEU A 142 3.44 15.04 -8.17
N LEU A 143 2.32 14.59 -7.63
CA LEU A 143 1.07 14.31 -8.34
C LEU A 143 -0.12 14.88 -7.53
N PRO A 144 -1.33 14.98 -8.13
CA PRO A 144 -2.55 15.41 -7.43
C PRO A 144 -3.06 14.33 -6.47
N PHE A 145 -2.34 14.14 -5.38
CA PHE A 145 -2.65 13.14 -4.37
C PHE A 145 -3.99 13.41 -3.66
N THR A 146 -4.76 12.35 -3.42
CA THR A 146 -6.02 12.39 -2.66
C THR A 146 -5.92 11.59 -1.35
N TYR A 147 -7.00 11.55 -0.57
CA TYR A 147 -7.05 10.82 0.69
C TYR A 147 -6.97 9.29 0.48
N GLU A 148 -6.15 8.61 1.28
CA GLU A 148 -5.80 7.18 1.11
C GLU A 148 -7.02 6.23 1.08
N GLN A 149 -8.10 6.54 1.80
CA GLN A 149 -9.31 5.72 1.75
C GLN A 149 -9.96 5.70 0.36
N ARG A 150 -10.04 6.86 -0.31
CA ARG A 150 -10.62 6.97 -1.67
C ARG A 150 -9.73 6.34 -2.72
N TYR A 151 -8.41 6.29 -2.49
CA TYR A 151 -7.44 5.68 -3.39
C TYR A 151 -7.74 4.20 -3.64
N ASN A 152 -7.93 3.41 -2.58
CA ASN A 152 -8.17 1.96 -2.72
C ASN A 152 -9.50 1.64 -3.41
N GLU A 153 -10.55 2.42 -3.16
CA GLU A 153 -11.85 2.27 -3.82
C GLU A 153 -11.75 2.61 -5.30
N ALA A 154 -11.12 3.74 -5.64
CA ALA A 154 -10.93 4.16 -7.02
C ALA A 154 -10.06 3.19 -7.83
N ILE A 155 -8.99 2.64 -7.24
CA ILE A 155 -8.18 1.61 -7.93
C ILE A 155 -9.04 0.38 -8.24
N LYS A 156 -9.83 -0.12 -7.28
CA LYS A 156 -10.69 -1.28 -7.53
C LYS A 156 -11.67 -1.03 -8.68
N GLU A 157 -12.28 0.16 -8.73
CA GLU A 157 -13.17 0.52 -9.83
C GLU A 157 -12.41 0.67 -11.15
N ALA A 158 -11.20 1.26 -11.14
CA ALA A 158 -10.35 1.35 -12.34
C ALA A 158 -10.02 -0.03 -12.92
N PHE A 159 -9.67 -1.01 -12.08
CA PHE A 159 -9.41 -2.39 -12.52
C PHE A 159 -10.65 -3.04 -13.14
N LYS A 160 -11.81 -2.83 -12.52
CA LYS A 160 -13.10 -3.33 -13.03
C LYS A 160 -13.47 -2.69 -14.37
N LEU A 161 -13.31 -1.38 -14.52
CA LEU A 161 -13.55 -0.67 -15.79
C LEU A 161 -12.55 -1.07 -16.88
N ALA A 162 -11.32 -1.41 -16.49
CA ALA A 162 -10.31 -1.94 -17.39
C ALA A 162 -10.53 -3.41 -17.78
N GLY A 163 -11.52 -4.10 -17.19
CA GLY A 163 -11.82 -5.50 -17.49
C GLY A 163 -10.72 -6.46 -17.03
N ILE A 164 -10.00 -6.12 -15.96
CA ILE A 164 -8.93 -6.96 -15.42
C ILE A 164 -9.55 -7.94 -14.41
N ASP A 165 -9.81 -9.16 -14.86
CA ASP A 165 -10.57 -10.19 -14.13
C ASP A 165 -9.86 -11.55 -14.05
N ARG A 166 -8.52 -11.57 -14.21
CA ARG A 166 -7.72 -12.80 -14.11
C ARG A 166 -8.04 -13.59 -12.85
N MET A 167 -8.42 -14.85 -13.05
CA MET A 167 -8.66 -15.79 -11.96
C MET A 167 -7.37 -16.05 -11.17
N VAL A 168 -7.46 -15.94 -9.85
CA VAL A 168 -6.35 -16.15 -8.92
C VAL A 168 -6.79 -17.00 -7.75
N THR A 169 -5.89 -17.82 -7.23
CA THR A 169 -6.11 -18.60 -6.02
C THR A 169 -5.55 -17.83 -4.83
N ILE A 170 -6.39 -17.62 -3.81
CA ILE A 170 -6.00 -17.00 -2.55
C ILE A 170 -6.29 -17.97 -1.40
N LEU A 171 -5.49 -17.90 -0.34
CA LEU A 171 -5.83 -18.56 0.92
C LEU A 171 -7.09 -17.90 1.49
N ASP A 172 -8.11 -18.69 1.77
CA ASP A 172 -9.30 -18.19 2.46
C ASP A 172 -8.93 -17.86 3.91
N PRO A 173 -9.06 -16.59 4.36
CA PRO A 173 -8.66 -16.21 5.71
C PRO A 173 -9.58 -16.76 6.82
N LEU A 174 -10.74 -17.33 6.47
CA LEU A 174 -11.74 -17.86 7.41
C LEU A 174 -11.68 -19.38 7.59
N THR A 175 -10.95 -20.09 6.73
CA THR A 175 -10.72 -21.54 6.83
C THR A 175 -9.24 -21.83 7.09
#